data_AF-A0A4R8QDL8-F1
#
_entry.id   AF-A0A4R8QDL8-F1
#
_cell.length_a   1.000
_cell.length_b   1.000
_cell.length_c   1.000
_cell.angle_alpha   90.00
_cell.angle_beta   90.00
_cell.angle_gamma   90.00
#
_symmetry.space_group_name_H-M   'P 1'
#
loop_
_entity.id
_entity.type
_entity.pdbx_description
1 polymer ?
#
loop_
_entity_poly.entity_id
_entity_poly.type
_entity_poly.pdbx_seq_one_letter_code
_entity_poly.pdbx_strand_id
1 'polypeptide(L)'
;MCIVLVTTAHPDYALIVIDNRDEFILRPTSRPHWWSHPSGASVLSSRDLERAEKGTWLGITRTGQLAVLTNYRETDPGNADHPVHAARSRGGMVTAWLGSDPAEPAAASVDRLVRDGGVKGVGGFSMVAAKLRRKRSGEGEKTTQQQQQQQQPVRALEGIAVVSNRCDDAHDVPWIGEARGEVYGLSNTVYDDPEAWPKVESGRRLVGEVVREAVAAGADEEALARRLFGVLDTDTLPPRPPGANLADCVGDLKRSIFIPAIGDEGHRRAMREAVEKGPRSAAAAATEGKGKGEGLLATDEDRRAAESLRLGERPGPPARGDVGFEVGLYGTQRQTIIMVDWEGNVTYRERALWDGDGNPIERGHGDEVFRFKIEGWES
;
A
#
# COMPACT_ATOMS: atom_id res chain seq x y z
N MET A 1 2.16 3.37 11.14
CA MET A 1 3.14 3.94 10.21
C MET A 1 3.49 2.86 9.20
N CYS A 2 2.92 2.88 7.99
CA CYS A 2 3.06 1.77 7.02
C CYS A 2 4.52 1.40 6.65
N ILE A 3 4.69 0.19 6.16
CA ILE A 3 5.96 -0.30 5.59
C ILE A 3 5.68 -1.20 4.41
N VAL A 4 6.45 -1.04 3.34
CA VAL A 4 6.51 -1.98 2.22
C VAL A 4 7.92 -2.52 2.07
N LEU A 5 8.04 -3.82 1.85
CA LEU A 5 9.29 -4.51 1.53
C LEU A 5 9.14 -5.18 0.17
N VAL A 6 10.14 -5.04 -0.68
CA VAL A 6 10.15 -5.52 -2.06
C VAL A 6 11.41 -6.36 -2.27
N THR A 7 11.30 -7.54 -2.87
CA THR A 7 12.48 -8.36 -3.17
C THR A 7 12.42 -9.04 -4.53
N THR A 8 13.61 -9.15 -5.14
CA THR A 8 13.89 -9.88 -6.38
C THR A 8 14.82 -11.08 -6.14
N ALA A 9 14.95 -11.50 -4.87
CA ALA A 9 15.95 -12.47 -4.43
C ALA A 9 15.51 -13.93 -4.55
N HIS A 10 14.20 -14.20 -4.60
CA HIS A 10 13.72 -15.57 -4.77
C HIS A 10 14.00 -16.06 -6.21
N PRO A 11 14.47 -17.31 -6.41
CA PRO A 11 14.76 -17.85 -7.73
C PRO A 11 13.50 -17.95 -8.59
N ASP A 12 12.39 -18.42 -8.02
CA ASP A 12 11.13 -18.72 -8.75
C ASP A 12 10.17 -17.53 -8.89
N TYR A 13 10.41 -16.42 -8.18
CA TYR A 13 9.57 -15.23 -8.26
C TYR A 13 10.36 -14.07 -8.87
N ALA A 14 9.78 -13.44 -9.90
CA ALA A 14 10.28 -12.20 -10.47
C ALA A 14 10.17 -11.04 -9.48
N LEU A 15 9.13 -11.04 -8.66
CA LEU A 15 8.89 -10.03 -7.63
C LEU A 15 8.11 -10.60 -6.45
N ILE A 16 8.53 -10.25 -5.23
CA ILE A 16 7.72 -10.40 -4.03
C ILE A 16 7.59 -9.04 -3.35
N VAL A 17 6.37 -8.67 -2.98
CA VAL A 17 6.04 -7.45 -2.25
C VAL A 17 5.25 -7.80 -1.01
N ILE A 18 5.62 -7.26 0.14
CA ILE A 18 4.87 -7.38 1.39
C ILE A 18 4.65 -6.00 2.00
N ASP A 19 3.46 -5.75 2.54
CA ASP A 19 3.06 -4.43 3.05
C ASP A 19 2.21 -4.54 4.32
N ASN A 20 2.40 -3.60 5.25
CA ASN A 20 1.48 -3.32 6.35
C ASN A 20 0.81 -1.96 6.15
N ARG A 21 -0.52 -1.95 6.16
CA ARG A 21 -1.30 -0.72 6.36
C ARG A 21 -1.57 -0.52 7.84
N ASP A 22 -0.95 0.50 8.40
CA ASP A 22 -1.22 0.96 9.75
C ASP A 22 -2.08 2.21 9.75
N GLU A 23 -3.21 2.15 10.43
CA GLU A 23 -4.19 3.23 10.47
C GLU A 23 -5.11 3.09 11.68
N PHE A 24 -5.93 4.10 11.95
CA PHE A 24 -7.10 3.95 12.81
C PHE A 24 -7.96 2.78 12.36
N ILE A 25 -8.19 1.83 13.27
CA ILE A 25 -8.86 0.56 13.01
C ILE A 25 -10.30 0.76 12.52
N LEU A 26 -10.98 1.78 13.03
CA LEU A 26 -12.36 2.11 12.65
C LEU A 26 -12.44 2.96 11.38
N ARG A 27 -11.32 3.29 10.73
CA ARG A 27 -11.34 3.91 9.41
C ARG A 27 -11.86 2.86 8.41
N PRO A 28 -13.01 3.10 7.77
CA PRO A 28 -13.66 2.09 6.95
C PRO A 28 -12.84 1.81 5.69
N THR A 29 -12.64 0.52 5.40
CA THR A 29 -12.02 0.05 4.16
C THR A 29 -12.83 -1.09 3.57
N SER A 30 -12.77 -1.28 2.25
CA SER A 30 -13.31 -2.51 1.64
C SER A 30 -12.39 -3.71 1.90
N ARG A 31 -12.87 -4.91 1.55
CA ARG A 31 -12.00 -6.06 1.24
C ARG A 31 -11.34 -5.85 -0.14
N PRO A 32 -10.24 -6.58 -0.43
CA PRO A 32 -9.69 -6.56 -1.77
C PRO A 32 -10.72 -7.13 -2.74
N HIS A 33 -10.89 -6.45 -3.87
CA HIS A 33 -11.76 -6.90 -4.94
C HIS A 33 -11.30 -6.27 -6.25
N TRP A 34 -11.80 -6.80 -7.36
CA TRP A 34 -11.65 -6.14 -8.66
C TRP A 34 -12.66 -5.00 -8.76
N TRP A 35 -12.18 -3.79 -9.02
CA TRP A 35 -13.01 -2.62 -9.31
C TRP A 35 -12.53 -1.94 -10.60
N SER A 36 -13.46 -1.25 -11.24
CA SER A 36 -13.19 -0.54 -12.50
C SER A 36 -12.66 0.86 -12.25
N HIS A 37 -11.43 1.14 -12.68
CA HIS A 37 -10.85 2.48 -12.67
C HIS A 37 -11.52 3.35 -13.77
N PRO A 38 -11.66 4.68 -13.58
CA PRO A 38 -12.20 5.57 -14.61
C PRO A 38 -11.48 5.54 -15.97
N SER A 39 -10.21 5.09 -16.02
CA SER A 39 -9.47 4.87 -17.27
C SER A 39 -9.87 3.58 -18.01
N GLY A 40 -10.72 2.74 -17.42
CA GLY A 40 -11.07 1.42 -17.92
C GLY A 40 -10.20 0.28 -17.38
N ALA A 41 -9.16 0.57 -16.60
CA ALA A 41 -8.32 -0.46 -16.00
C ALA A 41 -9.09 -1.26 -14.94
N SER A 42 -8.90 -2.59 -14.93
CA SER A 42 -9.40 -3.47 -13.86
C SER A 42 -8.34 -3.55 -12.77
N VAL A 43 -8.67 -3.06 -11.57
CA VAL A 43 -7.75 -2.91 -10.44
C VAL A 43 -8.14 -3.87 -9.32
N LEU A 44 -7.19 -4.65 -8.83
CA LEU A 44 -7.31 -5.43 -7.60
C LEU A 44 -6.72 -4.64 -6.44
N SER A 45 -7.59 -4.17 -5.55
CA SER A 45 -7.16 -3.61 -4.27
C SER A 45 -8.30 -3.51 -3.25
N SER A 46 -7.92 -3.27 -2.01
CA SER A 46 -8.80 -2.69 -1.00
C SER A 46 -8.90 -1.17 -1.18
N ARG A 47 -10.05 -0.59 -0.85
CA ARG A 47 -10.32 0.84 -0.99
C ARG A 47 -10.50 1.50 0.37
N ASP A 48 -9.99 2.72 0.50
CA ASP A 48 -10.34 3.62 1.60
C ASP A 48 -11.77 4.12 1.37
N LEU A 49 -12.69 3.84 2.29
CA LEU A 49 -14.11 4.21 2.15
C LEU A 49 -14.45 5.50 2.90
N GLU A 50 -13.48 6.09 3.62
CA GLU A 50 -13.68 7.31 4.41
C GLU A 50 -13.82 8.55 3.50
N ARG A 51 -13.05 8.59 2.41
CA ARG A 51 -13.05 9.73 1.48
C ARG A 51 -13.96 9.46 0.28
N ALA A 52 -14.61 10.51 -0.23
CA ALA A 52 -15.49 10.42 -1.41
C ALA A 52 -14.77 9.91 -2.69
N GLU A 53 -13.50 10.29 -2.87
CA GLU A 53 -12.63 9.80 -3.95
C GLU A 53 -12.31 8.29 -3.86
N LYS A 54 -12.43 7.72 -2.67
CA LYS A 54 -12.12 6.32 -2.36
C LYS A 54 -10.79 5.82 -2.92
N GLY A 55 -9.70 6.49 -2.55
CA GLY A 55 -8.35 6.08 -2.94
C GLY A 55 -7.97 4.69 -2.43
N THR A 56 -6.77 4.25 -2.78
CA THR A 56 -6.18 3.00 -2.28
C THR A 56 -4.74 3.23 -1.82
N TRP A 57 -4.20 2.37 -0.96
CA TRP A 57 -2.80 2.42 -0.52
C TRP A 57 -1.93 1.41 -1.26
N LEU A 58 -2.53 0.36 -1.82
CA LEU A 58 -1.83 -0.68 -2.55
C LEU A 58 -2.78 -1.26 -3.61
N GLY A 59 -2.30 -1.45 -4.83
CA GLY A 59 -3.10 -2.15 -5.84
C GLY A 59 -2.27 -2.68 -6.99
N ILE A 60 -2.86 -3.62 -7.73
CA ILE A 60 -2.31 -4.18 -8.97
C ILE A 60 -3.39 -4.29 -10.04
N THR A 61 -3.08 -3.97 -11.29
CA THR A 61 -4.01 -4.13 -12.42
C THR A 61 -3.81 -5.45 -13.13
N ARG A 62 -4.80 -5.86 -13.95
CA ARG A 62 -4.65 -7.02 -14.84
C ARG A 62 -3.49 -6.88 -15.82
N THR A 63 -3.14 -5.66 -16.20
CA THR A 63 -2.05 -5.35 -17.14
C THR A 63 -0.72 -5.04 -16.43
N GLY A 64 -0.63 -5.29 -15.12
CA GLY A 64 0.62 -5.27 -14.37
C GLY A 64 1.07 -3.90 -13.85
N GLN A 65 0.22 -2.88 -13.81
CA GLN A 65 0.55 -1.67 -13.02
C GLN A 65 0.41 -2.02 -11.55
N LEU A 66 1.49 -1.89 -10.78
CA LEU A 66 1.54 -2.12 -9.34
C LEU A 66 1.91 -0.80 -8.66
N ALA A 67 1.21 -0.44 -7.59
CA ALA A 67 1.65 0.64 -6.71
C ALA A 67 1.41 0.34 -5.23
N VAL A 68 2.33 0.82 -4.37
CA VAL A 68 2.25 0.71 -2.91
C VAL A 68 2.69 2.02 -2.27
N LEU A 69 1.87 2.55 -1.37
CA LEU A 69 2.04 3.83 -0.71
C LEU A 69 2.45 3.67 0.75
N THR A 70 3.48 4.40 1.12
CA THR A 70 3.85 4.67 2.52
C THR A 70 3.72 6.17 2.78
N ASN A 71 2.83 6.54 3.70
CA ASN A 71 2.65 7.93 4.10
C ASN A 71 3.86 8.39 4.90
N TYR A 72 4.23 9.66 4.95
CA TYR A 72 4.98 10.18 6.10
C TYR A 72 4.39 11.47 6.62
N ARG A 73 4.51 11.68 7.93
CA ARG A 73 3.82 12.78 8.61
C ARG A 73 4.68 14.01 8.43
N GLU A 74 4.16 15.02 7.74
CA GLU A 74 4.76 16.35 7.72
C GLU A 74 4.67 16.91 9.14
N THR A 75 5.81 17.24 9.73
CA THR A 75 5.91 17.73 11.12
C THR A 75 6.00 19.25 11.21
N ASP A 76 6.16 19.94 10.08
CA ASP A 76 6.21 21.41 10.00
C ASP A 76 4.89 21.96 9.45
N PRO A 77 4.01 22.52 10.29
CA PRO A 77 2.76 23.13 9.86
C PRO A 77 2.94 24.40 9.03
N GLY A 78 4.14 25.01 9.06
CA GLY A 78 4.46 26.28 8.39
C GLY A 78 5.04 26.09 6.98
N ASN A 79 5.30 24.86 6.55
CA ASN A 79 5.81 24.60 5.22
C ASN A 79 4.68 24.66 4.18
N ALA A 80 4.58 25.81 3.49
CA ALA A 80 3.57 26.05 2.45
C ALA A 80 3.71 25.09 1.25
N ASP A 81 4.91 24.57 0.99
CA ASP A 81 5.19 23.62 -0.08
C ASP A 81 4.77 22.18 0.30
N HIS A 82 4.63 21.89 1.60
CA HIS A 82 4.32 20.57 2.16
C HIS A 82 3.24 20.63 3.27
N PRO A 83 1.98 20.99 2.92
CA PRO A 83 0.93 21.16 3.90
C PRO A 83 0.50 19.85 4.58
N VAL A 84 0.34 19.90 5.91
CA VAL A 84 -0.18 18.79 6.74
C VAL A 84 -1.59 18.36 6.31
N HIS A 85 -2.40 19.30 5.81
CA HIS A 85 -3.72 19.06 5.23
C HIS A 85 -3.70 19.39 3.74
N ALA A 86 -3.26 18.43 2.95
CA ALA A 86 -3.16 18.59 1.52
C ALA A 86 -4.54 18.51 0.83
N ALA A 87 -4.75 19.33 -0.20
CA ALA A 87 -5.99 19.37 -0.98
C ALA A 87 -6.25 18.04 -1.71
N ARG A 88 -5.19 17.30 -2.04
CA ARG A 88 -5.24 16.00 -2.73
C ARG A 88 -4.84 14.89 -1.77
N SER A 89 -5.53 13.76 -1.88
CA SER A 89 -5.23 12.57 -1.09
C SER A 89 -4.03 11.81 -1.64
N ARG A 90 -3.25 11.24 -0.72
CA ARG A 90 -2.14 10.33 -1.04
C ARG A 90 -2.64 9.06 -1.75
N GLY A 91 -3.80 8.54 -1.35
CA GLY A 91 -4.40 7.38 -2.01
C GLY A 91 -4.84 7.66 -3.45
N GLY A 92 -5.05 8.94 -3.79
CA GLY A 92 -5.29 9.38 -5.16
C GLY A 92 -4.06 9.22 -6.07
N MET A 93 -2.83 9.26 -5.54
CA MET A 93 -1.61 9.06 -6.33
C MET A 93 -1.47 7.60 -6.76
N VAL A 94 -1.78 6.68 -5.85
CA VAL A 94 -1.83 5.24 -6.15
C VAL A 94 -2.87 4.97 -7.22
N THR A 95 -4.08 5.48 -7.04
CA THR A 95 -5.17 5.36 -8.02
C THR A 95 -4.75 5.93 -9.39
N ALA A 96 -4.11 7.10 -9.44
CA ALA A 96 -3.64 7.70 -10.68
C ALA A 96 -2.62 6.82 -11.42
N TRP A 97 -1.64 6.23 -10.70
CA TRP A 97 -0.67 5.31 -11.29
C TRP A 97 -1.34 4.05 -11.85
N LEU A 98 -2.28 3.47 -11.11
CA LEU A 98 -3.04 2.29 -11.52
C LEU A 98 -3.94 2.56 -12.74
N GLY A 99 -4.23 3.83 -13.02
CA GLY A 99 -4.91 4.27 -14.23
C GLY A 99 -4.02 4.57 -15.43
N SER A 100 -2.68 4.48 -15.28
CA SER A 100 -1.74 4.80 -16.36
C SER A 100 -1.88 3.86 -17.55
N ASP A 101 -1.59 4.37 -18.75
CA ASP A 101 -1.64 3.57 -19.98
C ASP A 101 -0.68 2.39 -19.86
N PRO A 102 -1.15 1.13 -19.93
CA PRO A 102 -0.26 -0.02 -19.87
C PRO A 102 0.83 0.05 -20.94
N ALA A 103 0.52 0.44 -22.18
CA ALA A 103 1.47 0.42 -23.29
C ALA A 103 2.63 1.42 -23.15
N GLU A 104 2.45 2.48 -22.36
CA GLU A 104 3.49 3.46 -22.11
C GLU A 104 4.63 2.87 -21.24
N PRO A 105 5.92 3.13 -21.53
CA PRO A 105 7.01 2.72 -20.66
C PRO A 105 6.90 3.32 -19.25
N ALA A 106 7.34 2.59 -18.23
CA ALA A 106 7.27 3.05 -16.83
C ALA A 106 7.85 4.46 -16.63
N ALA A 107 9.00 4.76 -17.24
CA ALA A 107 9.66 6.06 -17.13
C ALA A 107 8.81 7.23 -17.68
N ALA A 108 8.07 7.02 -18.77
CA ALA A 108 7.20 8.05 -19.33
C ALA A 108 5.95 8.28 -18.47
N SER A 109 5.40 7.22 -17.86
CA SER A 109 4.31 7.37 -16.89
C SER A 109 4.75 8.06 -15.60
N VAL A 110 5.98 7.80 -15.14
CA VAL A 110 6.59 8.52 -14.01
C VAL A 110 6.73 10.00 -14.33
N ASP A 111 7.30 10.33 -15.49
CA ASP A 111 7.45 11.70 -15.94
C ASP A 111 6.09 12.43 -15.97
N ARG A 112 5.05 11.81 -16.57
CA ARG A 112 3.69 12.38 -16.55
C ARG A 112 3.15 12.58 -15.14
N LEU A 113 3.44 11.66 -14.21
CA LEU A 113 2.92 11.72 -12.84
C LEU A 113 3.52 12.88 -12.05
N VAL A 114 4.81 13.19 -12.24
CA VAL A 114 5.50 14.24 -11.51
C VAL A 114 5.44 15.61 -12.20
N ARG A 115 5.32 15.64 -13.53
CA ARG A 115 5.30 16.85 -14.35
C ARG A 115 4.30 17.90 -13.85
N ASP A 116 4.69 19.16 -14.00
CA ASP A 116 3.88 20.34 -13.64
C ASP A 116 3.39 20.32 -12.19
N GLY A 117 4.19 19.74 -11.29
CA GLY A 117 3.83 19.58 -9.88
C GLY A 117 2.72 18.55 -9.65
N GLY A 118 2.64 17.51 -10.49
CA GLY A 118 1.61 16.47 -10.43
C GLY A 118 1.56 15.71 -9.09
N VAL A 119 2.66 15.72 -8.32
CA VAL A 119 2.78 15.17 -6.96
C VAL A 119 2.73 16.23 -5.85
N LYS A 120 2.64 17.52 -6.20
CA LYS A 120 2.52 18.64 -5.26
C LYS A 120 1.08 18.80 -4.79
N GLY A 121 0.90 19.47 -3.64
CA GLY A 121 -0.40 19.60 -3.00
C GLY A 121 -0.99 18.28 -2.48
N VAL A 122 -0.13 17.27 -2.32
CA VAL A 122 -0.35 15.98 -1.65
C VAL A 122 0.57 15.95 -0.43
N GLY A 123 0.06 15.49 0.72
CA GLY A 123 0.87 15.42 1.95
C GLY A 123 1.97 14.37 1.83
N GLY A 124 3.02 14.46 2.67
CA GLY A 124 4.16 13.55 2.72
C GLY A 124 3.87 12.10 2.35
N PHE A 125 4.52 11.62 1.28
CA PHE A 125 4.42 10.24 0.85
C PHE A 125 5.65 9.75 0.10
N SER A 126 5.84 8.44 0.15
CA SER A 126 6.71 7.66 -0.73
C SER A 126 5.90 6.51 -1.31
N MET A 127 6.02 6.27 -2.61
CA MET A 127 5.21 5.30 -3.35
C MET A 127 6.11 4.46 -4.25
N VAL A 128 6.03 3.14 -4.09
CA VAL A 128 6.53 2.18 -5.07
C VAL A 128 5.58 2.20 -6.25
N ALA A 129 6.10 2.39 -7.47
CA ALA A 129 5.35 2.42 -8.72
C ALA A 129 6.06 1.54 -9.76
N ALA A 130 5.42 0.46 -10.19
CA ALA A 130 6.00 -0.49 -11.13
C ALA A 130 5.05 -0.82 -12.27
N LYS A 131 5.62 -1.10 -13.44
CA LYS A 131 4.95 -1.82 -14.53
C LYS A 131 5.60 -3.19 -14.66
N LEU A 132 4.82 -4.21 -14.36
CA LEU A 132 5.27 -5.59 -14.28
C LEU A 132 5.18 -6.22 -15.66
N ARG A 133 6.28 -6.14 -16.39
CA ARG A 133 6.45 -6.73 -17.73
C ARG A 133 7.82 -7.36 -17.83
N ARG A 134 7.91 -8.43 -18.60
CA ARG A 134 9.20 -9.03 -18.93
C ARG A 134 9.92 -8.12 -19.90
N LYS A 135 11.08 -7.59 -19.52
CA LYS A 135 11.91 -6.81 -20.45
C LYS A 135 12.39 -7.73 -21.57
N ARG A 136 12.03 -7.45 -22.83
CA ARG A 136 12.59 -8.16 -23.98
C ARG A 136 14.10 -7.94 -24.00
N SER A 137 14.86 -9.03 -24.07
CA SER A 137 16.29 -8.99 -24.38
C SER A 137 16.48 -8.41 -25.79
N GLY A 138 16.64 -7.08 -25.91
CA GLY A 138 16.93 -6.41 -27.18
C GLY A 138 16.47 -4.95 -27.34
N GLU A 139 15.54 -4.43 -26.52
CA GLU A 139 15.08 -3.05 -26.67
C GLU A 139 15.84 -2.11 -25.72
N GLY A 140 16.92 -1.52 -26.25
CA GLY A 140 17.71 -0.46 -25.60
C GLY A 140 19.20 -0.43 -25.94
N GLU A 141 19.75 -1.50 -26.52
CA GLU A 141 21.17 -1.55 -26.86
C GLU A 141 21.45 -0.99 -28.26
N LYS A 142 21.54 0.35 -28.36
CA LYS A 142 22.54 0.94 -29.27
C LYS A 142 23.87 0.96 -28.53
N THR A 143 24.42 -0.22 -28.26
CA THR A 143 25.77 -0.39 -27.73
C THR A 143 26.75 0.06 -28.82
N THR A 144 27.39 1.20 -28.58
CA THR A 144 28.63 1.53 -29.29
C THR A 144 29.64 0.42 -28.93
N GLN A 145 30.45 -0.01 -29.91
CA GLN A 145 31.32 -1.20 -29.84
C GLN A 145 32.39 -1.20 -28.71
N GLN A 146 32.36 -0.26 -27.76
CA GLN A 146 33.31 -0.14 -26.66
C GLN A 146 32.82 -0.72 -25.32
N GLN A 147 31.58 -1.20 -25.18
CA GLN A 147 31.05 -1.73 -23.90
C GLN A 147 30.93 -3.26 -23.82
N GLN A 148 31.65 -4.03 -24.65
CA GLN A 148 31.59 -5.50 -24.64
C GLN A 148 32.30 -6.21 -23.46
N GLN A 149 32.71 -5.50 -22.39
CA GLN A 149 33.45 -6.12 -21.27
C GLN A 149 32.72 -6.15 -19.93
N GLN A 150 31.44 -5.76 -19.84
CA GLN A 150 30.66 -5.96 -18.62
C GLN A 150 29.30 -6.55 -18.99
N GLN A 151 29.19 -7.87 -18.91
CA GLN A 151 27.89 -8.57 -18.95
C GLN A 151 27.09 -8.14 -17.71
N GLN A 152 26.31 -7.07 -17.82
CA GLN A 152 25.29 -6.76 -16.83
C GLN A 152 24.15 -7.79 -16.96
N PRO A 153 23.59 -8.29 -15.85
CA PRO A 153 22.53 -9.28 -15.89
C PRO A 153 21.28 -8.74 -16.60
N VAL A 154 20.64 -9.61 -17.39
CA VAL A 154 19.39 -9.32 -18.10
C VAL A 154 18.32 -8.92 -17.08
N ARG A 155 17.79 -7.70 -17.19
CA ARG A 155 16.74 -7.19 -16.30
C ARG A 155 15.47 -8.02 -16.44
N ALA A 156 14.86 -8.39 -15.31
CA ALA A 156 13.61 -9.14 -15.27
C ALA A 156 12.38 -8.27 -15.56
N LEU A 157 12.39 -7.01 -15.08
CA LEU A 157 11.27 -6.08 -15.10
C LEU A 157 11.69 -4.72 -15.70
N GLU A 158 10.72 -3.93 -16.17
CA GLU A 158 10.94 -2.57 -16.71
C GLU A 158 11.49 -1.54 -15.68
N GLY A 159 11.62 -1.95 -14.42
CA GLY A 159 12.11 -1.13 -13.31
C GLY A 159 10.99 -0.76 -12.34
N ILE A 160 11.37 -0.45 -11.10
CA ILE A 160 10.45 -0.07 -10.03
C ILE A 160 10.81 1.34 -9.59
N ALA A 161 9.94 2.31 -9.85
CA ALA A 161 10.14 3.70 -9.46
C ALA A 161 9.72 3.93 -8.00
N VAL A 162 10.41 4.85 -7.33
CA VAL A 162 10.06 5.32 -5.99
C VAL A 162 9.67 6.80 -6.06
N VAL A 163 8.38 7.07 -6.15
CA VAL A 163 7.85 8.42 -6.32
C VAL A 163 7.51 9.03 -4.96
N SER A 164 7.89 10.29 -4.73
CA SER A 164 7.53 11.03 -3.51
C SER A 164 7.00 12.43 -3.85
N ASN A 165 6.36 13.10 -2.89
CA ASN A 165 6.00 14.52 -3.02
C ASN A 165 7.23 15.47 -3.04
N ARG A 166 8.44 14.93 -2.81
CA ARG A 166 9.71 15.68 -2.90
C ARG A 166 10.40 15.57 -4.26
N CYS A 167 9.89 14.76 -5.17
CA CYS A 167 10.37 14.78 -6.56
C CYS A 167 9.82 16.04 -7.23
N ASP A 168 10.71 16.89 -7.75
CA ASP A 168 10.32 18.06 -8.53
C ASP A 168 10.13 17.69 -9.99
N ASP A 169 10.98 16.77 -10.48
CA ASP A 169 10.97 16.26 -11.85
C ASP A 169 11.27 14.75 -11.89
N ALA A 170 11.18 14.15 -13.08
CA ALA A 170 11.40 12.71 -13.28
C ALA A 170 12.83 12.25 -12.93
N HIS A 171 13.81 13.16 -12.98
CA HIS A 171 15.21 12.86 -12.65
C HIS A 171 15.43 12.64 -11.15
N ASP A 172 14.53 13.15 -10.30
CA ASP A 172 14.57 12.98 -8.84
C ASP A 172 13.98 11.65 -8.38
N VAL A 173 13.45 10.84 -9.29
CA VAL A 173 12.76 9.59 -8.95
C VAL A 173 13.75 8.43 -8.95
N PRO A 174 14.03 7.82 -7.78
CA PRO A 174 14.92 6.66 -7.70
C PRO A 174 14.28 5.44 -8.35
N TRP A 175 15.12 4.59 -8.95
CA TRP A 175 14.72 3.32 -9.55
C TRP A 175 15.40 2.16 -8.81
N ILE A 176 14.59 1.20 -8.36
CA ILE A 176 15.03 0.01 -7.63
C ILE A 176 14.74 -1.26 -8.44
N GLY A 177 15.29 -2.38 -8.00
CA GLY A 177 15.07 -3.68 -8.65
C GLY A 177 15.81 -3.84 -9.98
N GLU A 178 16.82 -2.99 -10.25
CA GLU A 178 17.66 -3.11 -11.44
C GLU A 178 18.55 -4.36 -11.41
N ALA A 179 18.95 -4.78 -10.21
CA ALA A 179 19.65 -6.03 -9.95
C ALA A 179 18.73 -7.06 -9.29
N ARG A 180 18.95 -8.34 -9.63
CA ARG A 180 18.37 -9.48 -8.90
C ARG A 180 19.11 -9.71 -7.58
N GLY A 181 18.47 -10.43 -6.66
CA GLY A 181 19.09 -10.78 -5.38
C GLY A 181 18.88 -9.76 -4.28
N GLU A 182 18.18 -8.66 -4.58
CA GLU A 182 18.09 -7.52 -3.67
C GLU A 182 16.79 -7.53 -2.84
N VAL A 183 16.86 -6.87 -1.69
CA VAL A 183 15.71 -6.58 -0.83
C VAL A 183 15.70 -5.08 -0.58
N TYR A 184 14.60 -4.44 -0.90
CA TYR A 184 14.34 -3.02 -0.73
C TYR A 184 13.23 -2.82 0.30
N GLY A 185 13.21 -1.66 0.93
CA GLY A 185 12.16 -1.31 1.87
C GLY A 185 11.89 0.18 1.87
N LEU A 186 10.61 0.53 2.02
CA LEU A 186 10.15 1.89 2.17
C LEU A 186 9.24 1.97 3.37
N SER A 187 9.27 3.11 4.04
CA SER A 187 8.35 3.40 5.11
C SER A 187 8.07 4.90 5.12
N ASN A 188 7.71 5.44 6.27
CA ASN A 188 7.27 6.81 6.44
C ASN A 188 8.47 7.79 6.43
N THR A 189 9.30 7.72 5.40
CA THR A 189 10.39 8.65 5.05
C THR A 189 10.53 8.77 3.54
N VAL A 190 11.36 9.71 3.06
CA VAL A 190 11.87 9.63 1.69
C VAL A 190 12.83 8.46 1.54
N TYR A 191 12.96 7.98 0.31
CA TYR A 191 13.76 6.80 0.02
C TYR A 191 15.26 7.01 0.28
N ASP A 192 15.79 8.14 -0.16
CA ASP A 192 17.21 8.51 0.01
C ASP A 192 17.48 9.23 1.33
N ASP A 193 16.63 9.00 2.35
CA ASP A 193 16.92 9.50 3.68
C ASP A 193 18.24 8.88 4.18
N PRO A 194 19.23 9.68 4.60
CA PRO A 194 20.50 9.14 5.08
C PRO A 194 20.34 8.26 6.32
N GLU A 195 19.25 8.41 7.08
CA GLU A 195 18.94 7.59 8.25
C GLU A 195 17.74 6.68 7.97
N ALA A 196 18.02 5.48 7.47
CA ALA A 196 17.01 4.45 7.30
C ALA A 196 16.34 4.11 8.65
N TRP A 197 15.01 3.98 8.64
CA TRP A 197 14.28 3.60 9.84
C TRP A 197 14.64 2.18 10.30
N PRO A 198 14.79 1.92 11.62
CA PRO A 198 15.20 0.60 12.11
C PRO A 198 14.32 -0.56 11.62
N LYS A 199 13.01 -0.33 11.45
CA LYS A 199 12.10 -1.35 10.91
C LYS A 199 12.32 -1.67 9.43
N VAL A 200 12.83 -0.71 8.66
CA VAL A 200 13.15 -0.91 7.24
C VAL A 200 14.39 -1.80 7.14
N GLU A 201 15.44 -1.49 7.92
CA GLU A 201 16.65 -2.32 7.98
C GLU A 201 16.35 -3.74 8.47
N SER A 202 15.62 -3.86 9.59
CA SER A 202 15.24 -5.15 10.15
C SER A 202 14.32 -5.93 9.20
N GLY A 203 13.35 -5.27 8.58
CA GLY A 203 12.46 -5.86 7.59
C GLY A 203 13.20 -6.41 6.37
N ARG A 204 14.15 -5.64 5.81
CA ARG A 204 14.98 -6.10 4.69
C ARG A 204 15.79 -7.34 5.05
N ARG A 205 16.41 -7.34 6.24
CA ARG A 205 17.16 -8.48 6.76
C ARG A 205 16.26 -9.72 6.92
N LEU A 206 15.11 -9.57 7.57
CA LEU A 206 14.16 -10.66 7.81
C LEU A 206 13.60 -11.25 6.52
N VAL A 207 13.24 -10.43 5.53
CA VAL A 207 12.80 -10.92 4.21
C VAL A 207 13.93 -11.68 3.52
N GLY A 208 15.16 -11.17 3.56
CA GLY A 208 16.32 -11.87 3.00
C GLY A 208 16.57 -13.23 3.66
N GLU A 209 16.43 -13.32 4.99
CA GLU A 209 16.50 -14.57 5.75
C GLU A 209 15.39 -15.55 5.33
N VAL A 210 14.14 -15.09 5.32
CA VAL A 210 12.97 -15.89 4.91
C VAL A 210 13.13 -16.45 3.50
N VAL A 211 13.57 -15.63 2.54
CA VAL A 211 13.79 -16.07 1.15
C VAL A 211 14.89 -17.13 1.09
N ARG A 212 16.04 -16.90 1.72
CA ARG A 212 17.15 -17.88 1.71
C ARG A 212 16.73 -19.21 2.33
N GLU A 213 16.05 -19.17 3.47
CA GLU A 213 15.58 -20.38 4.15
C GLU A 213 14.50 -21.13 3.37
N ALA A 214 13.56 -20.40 2.78
CA ALA A 214 12.50 -20.98 1.96
C ALA A 214 13.09 -21.72 0.74
N VAL A 215 14.06 -21.10 0.06
CA VAL A 215 14.77 -21.71 -1.07
C VAL A 215 15.55 -22.95 -0.62
N ALA A 216 16.31 -22.84 0.47
CA ALA A 216 17.08 -23.97 0.99
C ALA A 216 16.21 -25.16 1.41
N ALA A 217 14.99 -24.89 1.89
CA ALA A 217 14.02 -25.90 2.31
C ALA A 217 13.14 -26.41 1.17
N GLY A 218 13.20 -25.85 -0.04
CA GLY A 218 12.26 -26.15 -1.13
C GLY A 218 10.81 -25.86 -0.73
N ALA A 219 10.58 -24.77 0.02
CA ALA A 219 9.27 -24.41 0.54
C ALA A 219 8.29 -24.10 -0.59
N ASP A 220 7.05 -24.59 -0.45
CA ASP A 220 5.96 -24.20 -1.34
C ASP A 220 5.48 -22.77 -1.09
N GLU A 221 4.62 -22.27 -1.98
CA GLU A 221 4.09 -20.91 -1.91
C GLU A 221 3.36 -20.62 -0.58
N GLU A 222 2.62 -21.60 -0.04
CA GLU A 222 1.88 -21.44 1.22
C GLU A 222 2.83 -21.31 2.41
N ALA A 223 3.90 -22.12 2.46
CA ALA A 223 4.92 -22.04 3.48
C ALA A 223 5.71 -20.73 3.39
N LEU A 224 6.04 -20.28 2.18
CA LEU A 224 6.68 -18.98 1.94
C LEU A 224 5.78 -17.82 2.40
N ALA A 225 4.51 -17.80 1.98
CA ALA A 225 3.54 -16.78 2.37
C ALA A 225 3.37 -16.70 3.89
N ARG A 226 3.31 -17.85 4.57
CA ARG A 226 3.23 -17.92 6.04
C ARG A 226 4.44 -17.28 6.72
N ARG A 227 5.65 -17.56 6.23
CA ARG A 227 6.90 -16.97 6.76
C ARG A 227 6.97 -15.46 6.49
N LEU A 228 6.52 -15.02 5.32
CA LEU A 228 6.43 -13.60 4.96
C LEU A 228 5.42 -12.83 5.83
N PHE A 229 4.25 -13.42 6.13
CA PHE A 229 3.34 -12.85 7.13
C PHE A 229 3.98 -12.78 8.52
N GLY A 230 4.84 -13.75 8.87
CA GLY A 230 5.64 -13.68 10.10
C GLY A 230 6.55 -12.46 10.17
N VAL A 231 7.13 -12.02 9.04
CA VAL A 231 7.86 -10.75 8.98
C VAL A 231 6.93 -9.57 9.28
N LEU A 232 5.75 -9.55 8.67
CA LEU A 232 4.74 -8.49 8.88
C LEU A 232 4.15 -8.45 10.30
N ASP A 233 4.27 -9.53 11.06
CA ASP A 233 3.86 -9.64 12.48
C ASP A 233 4.99 -9.29 13.46
N THR A 234 6.15 -8.78 12.99
CA THR A 234 7.28 -8.43 13.85
C THR A 234 7.01 -7.17 14.68
N ASP A 235 6.74 -7.34 15.98
CA ASP A 235 6.59 -6.27 16.97
C ASP A 235 7.90 -6.04 17.75
N THR A 236 8.45 -4.83 17.66
CA THR A 236 9.62 -4.41 18.44
C THR A 236 9.39 -3.11 19.20
N LEU A 237 8.13 -2.74 19.45
CA LEU A 237 7.83 -1.57 20.26
C LEU A 237 8.28 -1.81 21.72
N PRO A 238 8.78 -0.76 22.41
CA PRO A 238 9.08 -0.88 23.82
C PRO A 238 7.79 -1.15 24.63
N PRO A 239 7.91 -1.79 25.81
CA PRO A 239 6.78 -1.94 26.73
C PRO A 239 6.14 -0.59 27.03
N ARG A 240 4.80 -0.56 27.00
CA ARG A 240 4.04 0.69 27.14
C ARG A 240 3.56 0.90 28.58
N PRO A 241 3.64 2.13 29.12
CA PRO A 241 2.94 2.47 30.34
C PRO A 241 1.43 2.27 30.17
N PRO A 242 0.70 1.83 31.21
CA PRO A 242 -0.76 1.81 31.20
C PRO A 242 -1.31 3.20 30.88
N GLY A 243 -2.17 3.30 29.87
CA GLY A 243 -2.82 4.56 29.48
C GLY A 243 -2.05 5.45 28.50
N ALA A 244 -0.86 5.05 28.04
CA ALA A 244 -0.13 5.77 27.00
C ALA A 244 -1.00 5.93 25.72
N ASN A 245 -1.03 7.15 25.20
CA ASN A 245 -1.79 7.49 24.00
C ASN A 245 -0.90 7.34 22.74
N LEU A 246 -1.49 7.55 21.55
CA LEU A 246 -0.73 7.45 20.30
C LEU A 246 0.42 8.46 20.22
N ALA A 247 0.20 9.71 20.65
CA ALA A 247 1.23 10.75 20.60
C ALA A 247 2.48 10.38 21.41
N ASP A 248 2.30 9.70 22.55
CA ASP A 248 3.40 9.25 23.42
C ASP A 248 4.31 8.22 22.74
N CYS A 249 3.82 7.49 21.74
CA CYS A 249 4.53 6.37 21.11
C CYS A 249 4.75 6.53 19.60
N VAL A 250 4.29 7.62 18.99
CA VAL A 250 4.50 7.95 17.56
C VAL A 250 5.99 7.84 17.18
N GLY A 251 6.89 8.29 18.05
CA GLY A 251 8.35 8.22 17.81
C GLY A 251 8.92 6.81 17.75
N ASP A 252 8.30 5.84 18.43
CA ASP A 252 8.74 4.44 18.45
C ASP A 252 8.18 3.61 17.29
N LEU A 253 7.14 4.08 16.60
CA LEU A 253 6.55 3.40 15.44
C LEU A 253 7.52 3.22 14.26
N LYS A 254 8.65 3.91 14.26
CA LYS A 254 9.75 3.70 13.30
C LYS A 254 10.55 2.42 13.54
N ARG A 255 10.37 1.78 14.70
CA ARG A 255 11.16 0.62 15.13
C ARG A 255 10.47 -0.69 14.77
N SER A 256 9.14 -0.71 14.76
CA SER A 256 8.33 -1.93 14.63
C SER A 256 7.62 -2.04 13.29
N ILE A 257 7.58 -3.25 12.72
CA ILE A 257 6.86 -3.56 11.48
C ILE A 257 5.37 -3.73 11.78
N PHE A 258 5.05 -4.50 12.81
CA PHE A 258 3.70 -4.67 13.32
C PHE A 258 3.40 -3.64 14.40
N ILE A 259 2.27 -2.95 14.27
CA ILE A 259 1.79 -2.01 15.27
C ILE A 259 0.59 -2.63 15.99
N PRO A 260 0.75 -3.08 17.26
CA PRO A 260 -0.39 -3.53 18.06
C PRO A 260 -1.37 -2.39 18.27
N ALA A 261 -2.61 -2.68 18.65
CA ALA A 261 -3.60 -1.64 18.90
C ALA A 261 -3.13 -0.65 19.99
N ILE A 262 -3.18 0.65 19.66
CA ILE A 262 -2.72 1.76 20.47
C ILE A 262 -3.85 2.77 20.62
N GLY A 263 -4.06 3.26 21.84
CA GLY A 263 -4.95 4.38 22.12
C GLY A 263 -5.27 4.50 23.60
N ASP A 264 -5.74 5.68 23.97
CA ASP A 264 -6.23 5.99 25.32
C ASP A 264 -7.65 5.44 25.57
N GLU A 265 -8.24 5.81 26.70
CA GLU A 265 -9.59 5.38 27.06
C GLU A 265 -10.68 5.93 26.14
N GLY A 266 -10.49 7.09 25.54
CA GLY A 266 -11.40 7.65 24.54
C GLY A 266 -11.45 6.76 23.28
N HIS A 267 -10.28 6.35 22.80
CA HIS A 267 -10.18 5.44 21.66
C HIS A 267 -10.76 4.05 21.99
N ARG A 268 -10.49 3.51 23.18
CA ARG A 268 -11.07 2.24 23.65
C ARG A 268 -12.59 2.30 23.77
N ARG A 269 -13.13 3.38 24.29
CA ARG A 269 -14.58 3.61 24.34
C ARG A 269 -15.17 3.63 22.93
N ALA A 270 -14.54 4.33 21.99
CA ALA A 270 -14.99 4.36 20.60
C ALA A 270 -15.00 2.97 19.95
N MET A 271 -14.03 2.10 20.27
CA MET A 271 -14.04 0.70 19.84
C MET A 271 -15.21 -0.08 20.44
N ARG A 272 -15.46 0.04 21.76
CA ARG A 272 -16.60 -0.64 22.41
C ARG A 272 -17.93 -0.19 21.81
N GLU A 273 -18.10 1.12 21.62
CA GLU A 273 -19.29 1.67 20.96
C GLU A 273 -19.43 1.19 19.51
N ALA A 274 -18.33 0.99 18.78
CA ALA A 274 -18.35 0.41 17.43
C ALA A 274 -18.91 -1.01 17.46
N VAL A 275 -18.38 -1.85 18.35
CA VAL A 275 -18.76 -3.24 18.49
C VAL A 275 -20.20 -3.38 18.99
N GLU A 276 -20.60 -2.57 19.98
CA GLU A 276 -21.95 -2.55 20.55
C GLU A 276 -23.01 -2.09 19.55
N LYS A 277 -22.68 -1.12 18.69
CA LYS A 277 -23.56 -0.70 17.58
C LYS A 277 -23.80 -1.82 16.57
N GLY A 278 -22.98 -2.88 16.60
CA GLY A 278 -23.02 -3.92 15.59
C GLY A 278 -22.63 -3.36 14.21
N PRO A 279 -22.91 -4.10 13.12
CA PRO A 279 -22.56 -3.70 11.75
C PRO A 279 -22.81 -2.21 11.48
N ARG A 280 -21.73 -1.44 11.43
CA ARG A 280 -21.71 -0.03 11.04
C ARG A 280 -22.06 0.04 9.58
N SER A 281 -23.33 0.23 9.36
CA SER A 281 -23.88 0.42 8.06
C SER A 281 -23.45 1.79 7.53
N ALA A 282 -22.60 1.77 6.49
CA ALA A 282 -21.92 2.94 5.91
C ALA A 282 -22.85 3.98 5.21
N ALA A 283 -24.11 4.13 5.64
CA ALA A 283 -25.03 5.17 5.15
C ALA A 283 -24.72 6.51 5.73
N ALA A 284 -23.87 6.52 6.75
CA ALA A 284 -23.65 7.72 7.50
C ALA A 284 -23.24 8.83 6.56
N ALA A 285 -22.17 8.70 5.81
CA ALA A 285 -21.77 9.74 4.85
C ALA A 285 -22.74 10.07 3.69
N ALA A 286 -23.87 9.37 3.48
CA ALA A 286 -24.64 9.45 2.23
C ALA A 286 -26.00 10.18 2.30
N THR A 287 -26.52 10.58 3.48
CA THR A 287 -27.90 11.12 3.57
C THR A 287 -28.09 12.51 4.16
N GLU A 288 -27.04 13.34 4.27
CA GLU A 288 -27.21 14.80 4.53
C GLU A 288 -26.49 15.69 3.49
N GLY A 289 -26.77 15.39 2.22
CA GLY A 289 -26.37 16.20 1.08
C GLY A 289 -27.49 16.39 0.06
N LYS A 290 -28.74 16.59 0.48
CA LYS A 290 -29.79 17.11 -0.42
C LYS A 290 -29.56 18.60 -0.67
N GLY A 291 -28.48 18.90 -1.38
CA GLY A 291 -28.12 20.21 -1.88
C GLY A 291 -27.43 20.03 -3.22
N LYS A 292 -28.23 20.04 -4.30
CA LYS A 292 -27.88 20.14 -5.72
C LYS A 292 -26.38 20.02 -6.05
N GLY A 293 -25.95 18.80 -6.40
CA GLY A 293 -24.68 18.52 -7.06
C GLY A 293 -24.74 17.11 -7.64
N GLU A 294 -24.91 16.98 -8.95
CA GLU A 294 -24.87 15.72 -9.67
C GLU A 294 -23.44 15.15 -9.66
N GLY A 295 -23.27 13.86 -9.36
CA GLY A 295 -22.09 13.07 -9.73
C GLY A 295 -21.29 12.42 -8.58
N LEU A 296 -20.96 11.14 -8.78
CA LEU A 296 -20.04 10.25 -8.02
C LEU A 296 -20.61 9.53 -6.80
N LEU A 297 -21.41 8.51 -7.09
CA LEU A 297 -21.82 7.45 -6.17
C LEU A 297 -20.81 6.30 -6.24
N ALA A 298 -20.58 5.63 -5.11
CA ALA A 298 -19.94 4.31 -5.03
C ALA A 298 -20.37 3.39 -6.18
N THR A 299 -19.43 2.72 -6.87
CA THR A 299 -19.82 1.65 -7.79
C THR A 299 -20.55 0.56 -7.01
N ASP A 300 -21.49 -0.14 -7.63
CA ASP A 300 -22.15 -1.28 -6.98
C ASP A 300 -21.14 -2.38 -6.62
N GLU A 301 -19.99 -2.43 -7.32
CA GLU A 301 -18.85 -3.30 -7.02
C GLU A 301 -18.19 -2.95 -5.68
N ASP A 302 -17.87 -1.67 -5.43
CA ASP A 302 -17.34 -1.21 -4.15
C ASP A 302 -18.31 -1.55 -3.01
N ARG A 303 -19.62 -1.42 -3.29
CA ARG A 303 -20.66 -1.67 -2.31
C ARG A 303 -20.74 -3.16 -1.99
N ARG A 304 -20.72 -4.05 -2.98
CA ARG A 304 -20.71 -5.52 -2.79
C ARG A 304 -19.46 -6.01 -2.06
N ALA A 305 -18.30 -5.44 -2.35
CA ALA A 305 -17.05 -5.77 -1.64
C ALA A 305 -16.98 -5.17 -0.23
N ALA A 306 -17.78 -4.14 0.05
CA ALA A 306 -18.05 -3.69 1.41
C ALA A 306 -19.19 -4.49 2.07
N GLU A 307 -20.11 -5.09 1.31
CA GLU A 307 -21.19 -5.96 1.80
C GLU A 307 -20.66 -7.36 2.14
N SER A 308 -19.58 -7.83 1.50
CA SER A 308 -18.82 -8.98 1.99
C SER A 308 -18.21 -8.73 3.38
N LEU A 309 -18.21 -7.46 3.84
CA LEU A 309 -17.91 -7.05 5.21
C LEU A 309 -19.13 -6.86 6.13
N ARG A 310 -20.40 -7.15 5.73
CA ARG A 310 -21.57 -7.56 6.59
C ARG A 310 -22.96 -7.37 5.91
N LEU A 311 -23.93 -8.20 6.34
CA LEU A 311 -25.38 -8.13 6.04
C LEU A 311 -26.08 -6.93 6.76
N GLY A 312 -26.72 -6.01 6.01
CA GLY A 312 -27.91 -5.23 6.41
C GLY A 312 -27.78 -3.78 6.95
N GLU A 313 -28.42 -2.83 6.24
CA GLU A 313 -29.01 -1.47 6.48
C GLU A 313 -28.56 -0.43 7.58
N ARG A 314 -28.87 0.87 7.35
CA ARG A 314 -27.95 2.05 7.20
C ARG A 314 -28.46 3.40 7.84
N PRO A 315 -27.73 4.16 8.72
CA PRO A 315 -28.03 5.60 9.06
C PRO A 315 -26.87 6.65 8.91
N GLY A 316 -27.21 7.97 8.85
CA GLY A 316 -26.55 9.24 8.35
C GLY A 316 -25.31 9.88 9.07
N PRO A 317 -24.68 10.96 8.53
CA PRO A 317 -23.30 11.35 8.85
C PRO A 317 -23.24 12.24 10.08
N PRO A 318 -22.13 12.23 10.83
CA PRO A 318 -21.96 13.19 11.90
C PRO A 318 -21.78 14.61 11.32
N ALA A 319 -22.45 15.57 11.96
CA ALA A 319 -22.40 16.99 11.63
C ALA A 319 -20.98 17.56 11.77
N ARG A 320 -20.68 18.55 10.92
CA ARG A 320 -19.44 19.35 10.94
C ARG A 320 -19.16 19.90 12.35
N GLY A 321 -17.95 19.68 12.86
CA GLY A 321 -17.47 20.35 14.07
C GLY A 321 -16.22 19.74 14.70
N ASP A 322 -16.05 18.42 14.59
CA ASP A 322 -14.87 17.74 15.14
C ASP A 322 -13.90 17.33 14.02
N VAL A 323 -12.61 17.43 14.33
CA VAL A 323 -11.48 17.06 13.46
C VAL A 323 -11.44 15.52 13.34
N GLY A 324 -12.40 14.96 12.62
CA GLY A 324 -12.80 13.55 12.67
C GLY A 324 -11.95 12.57 11.87
N PHE A 325 -10.63 12.66 11.91
CA PHE A 325 -9.74 11.71 11.20
C PHE A 325 -9.16 10.59 12.11
N GLU A 326 -9.50 10.58 13.40
CA GLU A 326 -8.76 9.84 14.44
C GLU A 326 -9.70 9.10 15.42
N VAL A 327 -10.56 8.20 14.94
CA VAL A 327 -11.52 7.47 15.79
C VAL A 327 -11.14 5.99 15.93
N GLY A 328 -11.18 5.49 17.17
CA GLY A 328 -10.82 4.10 17.50
C GLY A 328 -9.32 3.90 17.73
N LEU A 329 -8.91 2.67 18.01
CA LEU A 329 -7.49 2.38 18.24
C LEU A 329 -6.70 2.51 16.93
N TYR A 330 -5.44 2.95 17.01
CA TYR A 330 -4.48 2.95 15.91
C TYR A 330 -3.70 1.63 15.89
N GLY A 331 -3.47 1.04 14.72
CA GLY A 331 -2.63 -0.14 14.61
C GLY A 331 -2.58 -0.71 13.21
N THR A 332 -1.90 -1.85 13.04
CA THR A 332 -1.92 -2.58 11.78
C THR A 332 -3.33 -3.08 11.49
N GLN A 333 -3.88 -2.64 10.37
CA GLN A 333 -5.24 -3.00 9.94
C GLN A 333 -5.20 -4.10 8.87
N ARG A 334 -4.28 -3.98 7.91
CA ARG A 334 -4.14 -4.87 6.75
C ARG A 334 -2.68 -5.29 6.58
N GLN A 335 -2.51 -6.53 6.13
CA GLN A 335 -1.23 -7.09 5.73
C GLN A 335 -1.39 -7.68 4.33
N THR A 336 -0.53 -7.31 3.38
CA THR A 336 -0.66 -7.77 1.99
C THR A 336 0.63 -8.43 1.52
N ILE A 337 0.51 -9.52 0.76
CA ILE A 337 1.60 -10.19 0.07
C ILE A 337 1.22 -10.30 -1.41
N ILE A 338 2.11 -9.88 -2.30
CA ILE A 338 2.00 -10.08 -3.74
C ILE A 338 3.24 -10.83 -4.21
N MET A 339 3.03 -11.96 -4.86
CA MET A 339 4.11 -12.74 -5.48
C MET A 339 3.83 -12.85 -6.98
N VAL A 340 4.85 -12.58 -7.79
CA VAL A 340 4.78 -12.65 -9.26
C VAL A 340 5.88 -13.58 -9.74
N ASP A 341 5.50 -14.67 -10.42
CA ASP A 341 6.45 -15.63 -10.99
C ASP A 341 7.00 -15.18 -12.35
N TRP A 342 7.84 -16.01 -12.96
CA TRP A 342 8.49 -15.70 -14.24
C TRP A 342 7.56 -15.80 -15.45
N GLU A 343 6.41 -16.44 -15.27
CA GLU A 343 5.36 -16.60 -16.26
C GLU A 343 4.29 -15.51 -16.14
N GLY A 344 4.45 -14.58 -15.20
CA GLY A 344 3.54 -13.46 -14.95
C GLY A 344 2.28 -13.87 -14.20
N ASN A 345 2.28 -15.03 -13.54
CA ASN A 345 1.21 -15.40 -12.63
C ASN A 345 1.39 -14.64 -11.32
N VAL A 346 0.30 -14.08 -10.84
CA VAL A 346 0.23 -13.28 -9.62
C VAL A 346 -0.56 -14.04 -8.57
N THR A 347 0.01 -14.14 -7.38
CA THR A 347 -0.72 -14.47 -6.16
C THR A 347 -0.80 -13.24 -5.28
N TYR A 348 -1.99 -12.66 -5.16
CA TYR A 348 -2.29 -11.57 -4.23
C TYR A 348 -2.98 -12.15 -2.99
N ARG A 349 -2.46 -11.83 -1.81
CA ARG A 349 -3.05 -12.23 -0.52
C ARG A 349 -3.17 -11.00 0.36
N GLU A 350 -4.36 -10.70 0.84
CA GLU A 350 -4.54 -9.69 1.88
C GLU A 350 -5.19 -10.31 3.11
N ARG A 351 -4.58 -10.09 4.27
CA ARG A 351 -5.13 -10.39 5.57
C ARG A 351 -5.67 -9.12 6.22
N ALA A 352 -6.93 -9.16 6.62
CA ALA A 352 -7.45 -8.17 7.58
C ALA A 352 -7.32 -8.66 9.01
N LEU A 353 -6.85 -7.77 9.88
CA LEU A 353 -6.72 -8.05 11.31
C LEU A 353 -7.93 -7.57 12.10
N TRP A 354 -8.84 -6.84 11.45
CA TRP A 354 -10.04 -6.26 12.03
C TRP A 354 -11.20 -6.34 11.04
N ASP A 355 -12.41 -6.53 11.55
CA ASP A 355 -13.62 -6.39 10.75
C ASP A 355 -14.12 -4.95 10.68
N GLY A 356 -15.23 -4.72 9.95
CA GLY A 356 -15.80 -3.38 9.77
C GLY A 356 -16.27 -2.69 11.05
N ASP A 357 -16.34 -3.43 12.16
CA ASP A 357 -16.85 -2.96 13.44
C ASP A 357 -15.77 -2.89 14.52
N GLY A 358 -14.51 -3.15 14.12
CA GLY A 358 -13.37 -3.08 15.01
C GLY A 358 -13.21 -4.31 15.90
N ASN A 359 -13.83 -5.45 15.57
CA ASN A 359 -13.47 -6.71 16.23
C ASN A 359 -12.18 -7.25 15.61
N PRO A 360 -11.25 -7.76 16.43
CA PRO A 360 -10.07 -8.43 15.90
C PRO A 360 -10.48 -9.71 15.15
N ILE A 361 -9.81 -9.98 14.05
CA ILE A 361 -9.97 -11.21 13.27
C ILE A 361 -8.77 -12.12 13.52
N GLU A 362 -9.05 -13.39 13.80
CA GLU A 362 -8.02 -14.42 13.92
C GLU A 362 -7.24 -14.57 12.60
N ARG A 363 -5.92 -14.76 12.70
CA ARG A 363 -5.05 -14.92 11.53
C ARG A 363 -5.56 -16.07 10.65
N GLY A 364 -5.67 -15.83 9.34
CA GLY A 364 -6.20 -16.83 8.40
C GLY A 364 -7.73 -16.75 8.17
N HIS A 365 -8.51 -16.26 9.14
CA HIS A 365 -9.97 -16.15 8.98
C HIS A 365 -10.40 -14.91 8.18
N GLY A 366 -9.51 -13.94 8.05
CA GLY A 366 -9.71 -12.72 7.26
C GLY A 366 -8.80 -12.64 6.05
N ASP A 367 -8.24 -13.75 5.60
CA ASP A 367 -7.30 -13.81 4.47
C ASP A 367 -8.10 -14.01 3.17
N GLU A 368 -7.87 -13.13 2.19
CA GLU A 368 -8.43 -13.20 0.85
C GLU A 368 -7.31 -13.48 -0.15
N VAL A 369 -7.53 -14.40 -1.09
CA VAL A 369 -6.51 -14.81 -2.06
C VAL A 369 -7.04 -14.69 -3.48
N PHE A 370 -6.31 -13.97 -4.33
CA PHE A 370 -6.60 -13.83 -5.75
C PHE A 370 -5.43 -14.35 -6.56
N ARG A 371 -5.76 -15.11 -7.61
CA ARG A 371 -4.79 -15.62 -8.58
C ARG A 371 -5.20 -15.17 -9.96
N PHE A 372 -4.28 -14.57 -10.69
CA PHE A 372 -4.49 -14.14 -12.06
C PHE A 372 -3.16 -14.09 -12.82
N LYS A 373 -3.22 -13.99 -14.14
CA LYS A 373 -2.05 -13.81 -14.99
C LYS A 373 -2.02 -12.37 -15.50
N ILE A 374 -0.86 -11.73 -15.48
CA ILE A 374 -0.67 -10.40 -16.05
C ILE A 374 -0.87 -10.45 -17.56
N GLU A 375 -1.81 -9.64 -18.04
CA GLU A 375 -2.08 -9.41 -19.45
C GLU A 375 -0.91 -8.66 -20.08
N GLY A 376 -0.38 -9.18 -21.19
CA GLY A 376 0.80 -8.60 -21.83
C GLY A 376 2.10 -8.79 -21.04
N TRP A 377 2.21 -9.87 -20.24
CA TRP A 377 3.46 -10.18 -19.52
C TRP A 377 4.69 -10.24 -20.44
N GLU A 378 4.53 -10.82 -21.63
CA GLU A 378 5.59 -11.00 -22.64
C GLU A 378 5.62 -9.89 -23.72
N SER A 379 4.66 -8.95 -23.67
CA SER A 379 4.41 -8.00 -24.77
C SER A 379 5.37 -6.83 -24.77
#